data_AF-A0A3B9PBC0-F1
#
_entry.id   AF-A0A3B9PBC0-F1
#
_cell.length_a   1.000
_cell.length_b   1.000
_cell.length_c   1.000
_cell.angle_alpha   90.00
_cell.angle_beta   90.00
_cell.angle_gamma   90.00
#
_symmetry.space_group_name_H-M   'P 1'
#
loop_
_entity.id
_entity.type
_entity.pdbx_description
1 polymer ?
#
loop_
_entity_poly.entity_id
_entity_poly.type
_entity_poly.pdbx_seq_one_letter_code
_entity_poly.pdbx_strand_id
1 'polypeptide(L)'
;MEPKICPYLGLIDDLNTSTAFPYEGNSCYRSKRPVPVSLEHQRTHCLADAHIDCPGYLNGWVNGFPKELRAYQPTHTKILQNKWLWVVLVVALLATVGFLFPREISSIGKNISNGVGGLFAGVGDLFTRPTPTATLPPTSTPTRTALPADEHTDLYGNYDLHTHQRIHRDEHRHQHFDGHTH
;
A
#
# COMPACT_ATOMS: atom_id res chain seq x y z
N MET A 1 6.70 34.34 -15.39
CA MET A 1 5.40 33.66 -15.36
C MET A 1 5.70 32.21 -15.03
N GLU A 2 5.01 31.64 -14.04
CA GLU A 2 5.20 30.22 -13.71
C GLU A 2 4.55 29.38 -14.81
N PRO A 3 5.28 28.47 -15.48
CA PRO A 3 4.73 27.68 -16.56
C PRO A 3 3.62 26.79 -16.00
N LYS A 4 2.40 26.96 -16.50
CA LYS A 4 1.25 26.20 -16.00
C LYS A 4 1.36 24.78 -16.52
N ILE A 5 1.89 23.88 -15.69
CA ILE A 5 1.90 22.45 -15.97
C ILE A 5 0.46 21.93 -16.03
N CYS A 6 0.19 21.02 -16.97
CA CYS A 6 -1.11 20.38 -17.12
C CYS A 6 -1.50 19.62 -15.82
N PRO A 7 -2.64 19.93 -15.18
CA PRO A 7 -3.04 19.29 -13.91
C PRO A 7 -3.44 17.82 -14.04
N TYR A 8 -3.38 17.26 -15.26
CA TYR A 8 -3.62 15.84 -15.55
C TYR A 8 -2.35 15.09 -15.98
N LEU A 9 -1.17 15.71 -15.82
CA LEU A 9 0.13 15.08 -16.00
C LEU A 9 0.66 14.63 -14.63
N GLY A 10 0.90 13.33 -14.47
CA GLY A 10 1.48 12.74 -13.26
C GLY A 10 2.34 11.52 -13.59
N LEU A 11 3.09 10.98 -12.64
CA LEU A 11 3.77 9.69 -12.79
C LEU A 11 2.76 8.56 -12.92
N ILE A 12 3.09 7.45 -13.59
CA ILE A 12 2.15 6.33 -13.85
C ILE A 12 1.47 5.76 -12.58
N ASP A 13 2.15 5.84 -11.43
CA ASP A 13 1.68 5.34 -10.14
C ASP A 13 1.18 6.46 -9.19
N ASP A 14 1.34 7.74 -9.55
CA ASP A 14 0.90 8.89 -8.74
C ASP A 14 0.57 10.12 -9.61
N LEU A 15 -0.70 10.51 -9.58
CA LEU A 15 -1.21 11.71 -10.28
C LEU A 15 -0.62 13.02 -9.73
N ASN A 16 -0.35 13.10 -8.43
CA ASN A 16 0.04 14.36 -7.77
C ASN A 16 1.53 14.69 -7.97
N THR A 17 2.35 13.68 -8.22
CA THR A 17 3.76 13.85 -8.54
C THR A 17 3.94 13.90 -10.06
N SER A 18 4.54 14.96 -10.58
CA SER A 18 5.04 15.02 -11.96
C SER A 18 6.46 15.56 -12.00
N THR A 19 7.18 15.33 -13.09
CA THR A 19 8.50 15.92 -13.32
C THR A 19 8.35 17.23 -14.09
N ALA A 20 9.09 18.27 -13.70
CA ALA A 20 9.10 19.57 -14.37
C ALA A 20 9.85 19.58 -15.73
N PHE A 21 10.19 18.41 -16.26
CA PHE A 21 10.88 18.20 -17.51
C PHE A 21 10.29 16.98 -18.24
N PRO A 22 10.42 16.86 -19.58
CA PRO A 22 9.87 15.72 -20.31
C PRO A 22 10.48 14.39 -19.84
N TYR A 23 9.65 13.46 -19.39
CA TYR A 23 10.07 12.19 -18.80
C TYR A 23 9.14 11.04 -19.20
N GLU A 24 9.69 9.86 -19.50
CA GLU A 24 8.93 8.71 -20.02
C GLU A 24 7.93 8.12 -19.00
N GLY A 25 8.13 8.37 -17.70
CA GLY A 25 7.20 7.98 -16.63
C GLY A 25 5.98 8.89 -16.50
N ASN A 26 6.01 10.10 -17.07
CA ASN A 26 4.87 11.01 -17.05
C ASN A 26 3.73 10.47 -17.94
N SER A 27 2.53 10.47 -17.39
CA SER A 27 1.32 9.87 -17.93
C SER A 27 0.15 10.85 -17.87
N CYS A 28 -0.72 10.81 -18.89
CA CYS A 28 -1.95 11.57 -18.93
C CYS A 28 -3.05 10.81 -18.18
N TYR A 29 -3.55 11.41 -17.10
CA TYR A 29 -4.68 10.92 -16.32
C TYR A 29 -6.04 11.36 -16.85
N ARG A 30 -6.07 12.23 -17.87
CA ARG A 30 -7.32 12.74 -18.45
C ARG A 30 -8.00 11.73 -19.38
N SER A 31 -7.32 10.64 -19.75
CA SER A 31 -7.91 9.47 -20.43
C SER A 31 -8.46 8.45 -19.42
N LYS A 32 -9.38 7.58 -19.87
CA LYS A 32 -10.05 6.53 -19.05
C LYS A 32 -9.11 5.62 -18.22
N ARG A 33 -7.85 5.52 -18.62
CA ARG A 33 -6.74 4.98 -17.82
C ARG A 33 -5.55 5.93 -17.96
N PRO A 34 -4.60 5.95 -17.01
CA PRO A 34 -3.32 6.63 -17.19
C PRO A 34 -2.59 6.10 -18.43
N VAL A 35 -2.15 6.99 -19.32
CA VAL A 35 -1.40 6.63 -20.54
C VAL A 35 -0.08 7.41 -20.59
N PRO A 36 1.08 6.75 -20.67
CA PRO A 36 2.38 7.40 -20.87
C PRO A 36 2.38 8.31 -22.10
N VAL A 37 2.86 9.55 -21.95
CA VAL A 37 2.81 10.60 -23.00
C VAL A 37 4.15 10.73 -23.70
N SER A 38 4.17 10.97 -25.01
CA SER A 38 5.41 11.20 -25.75
C SER A 38 6.15 12.45 -25.25
N LEU A 39 7.49 12.37 -25.16
CA LEU A 39 8.34 13.45 -24.64
C LEU A 39 8.11 14.77 -25.39
N GLU A 40 7.82 14.70 -26.69
CA GLU A 40 7.56 15.88 -27.52
C GLU A 40 6.20 16.54 -27.20
N HIS A 41 5.15 15.76 -26.96
CA HIS A 41 3.87 16.33 -26.52
C HIS A 41 3.96 16.88 -25.08
N GLN A 42 4.76 16.25 -24.22
CA GLN A 42 5.05 16.80 -22.89
C GLN A 42 5.75 18.16 -22.99
N ARG A 43 6.81 18.27 -23.80
CA ARG A 43 7.58 19.52 -23.98
C ARG A 43 6.74 20.64 -24.57
N THR A 44 5.93 20.34 -25.59
CA THR A 44 5.18 21.36 -26.34
C THR A 44 3.86 21.74 -25.70
N HIS A 45 3.21 20.83 -24.97
CA HIS A 45 1.89 21.06 -24.37
C HIS A 45 1.90 20.81 -22.86
N CYS A 46 2.16 19.57 -22.39
CA CYS A 46 1.83 19.23 -21.00
C CYS A 46 2.66 19.97 -19.92
N LEU A 47 3.87 20.42 -20.26
CA LEU A 47 4.77 21.20 -19.41
C LEU A 47 4.87 22.67 -19.84
N ALA A 48 3.91 23.14 -20.63
CA ALA A 48 3.86 24.48 -21.19
C ALA A 48 2.46 25.09 -21.03
N ASP A 49 2.33 26.41 -21.19
CA ASP A 49 1.04 27.08 -21.09
C ASP A 49 0.04 26.62 -22.17
N ALA A 50 0.54 26.06 -23.29
CA ALA A 50 -0.24 25.43 -24.35
C ALA A 50 -0.97 24.12 -23.95
N HIS A 51 -0.86 23.66 -22.69
CA HIS A 51 -1.71 22.57 -22.20
C HIS A 51 -3.21 22.89 -22.31
N ILE A 52 -3.59 24.18 -22.26
CA ILE A 52 -5.00 24.61 -22.38
C ILE A 52 -5.60 24.29 -23.75
N ASP A 53 -4.76 24.25 -24.79
CA ASP A 53 -5.15 23.94 -26.17
C ASP A 53 -5.12 22.42 -26.45
N CYS A 54 -4.65 21.61 -25.49
CA CYS A 54 -4.60 20.16 -25.63
C CYS A 54 -6.04 19.58 -25.78
N PRO A 55 -6.34 18.80 -26.83
CA PRO A 55 -7.67 18.18 -27.00
C PRO A 55 -8.07 17.27 -25.82
N GLY A 56 -7.09 16.72 -25.11
CA GLY A 56 -7.31 16.01 -23.84
C GLY A 56 -7.78 16.93 -22.72
N TYR A 57 -7.12 18.07 -22.54
CA TYR A 57 -7.46 19.06 -21.52
C TYR A 57 -8.85 19.67 -21.74
N LEU A 58 -9.22 19.94 -22.99
CA LEU A 58 -10.55 20.45 -23.33
C LEU A 58 -11.61 19.34 -23.23
N ASN A 59 -11.45 18.25 -23.99
CA ASN A 59 -12.54 17.32 -24.28
C ASN A 59 -12.41 15.93 -23.61
N GLY A 60 -11.38 15.68 -22.79
CA GLY A 60 -11.26 14.41 -22.06
C GLY A 60 -10.89 13.18 -22.90
N TRP A 61 -10.32 13.37 -24.10
CA TRP A 61 -10.00 12.28 -25.05
C TRP A 61 -11.20 11.38 -25.39
N VAL A 62 -12.31 11.97 -25.84
CA VAL A 62 -13.59 11.26 -26.18
C VAL A 62 -13.38 10.01 -27.03
N ASN A 63 -12.52 10.09 -28.06
CA ASN A 63 -12.23 8.98 -28.99
C ASN A 63 -11.10 8.05 -28.49
N GLY A 64 -10.73 8.15 -27.21
CA GLY A 64 -9.54 7.53 -26.64
C GLY A 64 -8.27 8.35 -26.85
N PHE A 65 -7.21 7.98 -26.12
CA PHE A 65 -5.91 8.66 -26.21
C PHE A 65 -5.22 8.32 -27.55
N PRO A 66 -4.85 9.30 -28.39
CA PRO A 66 -4.26 9.09 -29.72
C PRO A 66 -2.96 8.28 -29.63
N LYS A 67 -2.62 7.52 -30.67
CA LYS A 67 -1.44 6.61 -30.63
C LYS A 67 -0.13 7.37 -30.79
N GLU A 68 -0.19 8.48 -31.51
CA GLU A 68 0.89 9.35 -31.94
C GLU A 68 1.48 10.13 -30.75
N LEU A 69 0.65 10.40 -29.73
CA LEU A 69 1.05 11.08 -28.50
C LEU A 69 1.45 10.11 -27.38
N ARG A 70 1.49 8.79 -27.62
CA ARG A 70 1.91 7.81 -26.59
C ARG A 70 3.41 7.79 -26.49
N ALA A 71 3.93 7.62 -25.27
CA ALA A 71 5.35 7.36 -25.09
C ALA A 71 5.73 6.07 -25.83
N TYR A 72 6.83 6.13 -26.58
CA TYR A 72 7.48 4.92 -27.06
C TYR A 72 8.03 4.17 -25.84
N GLN A 73 7.47 3.02 -25.54
CA GLN A 73 7.92 2.16 -24.46
C GLN A 73 8.76 1.04 -25.07
N PRO A 74 10.10 1.04 -24.92
CA PRO A 74 10.95 -0.02 -25.48
C PRO A 74 10.54 -1.36 -24.86
N THR A 75 10.19 -2.33 -25.71
CA THR A 75 9.64 -3.64 -25.30
C THR A 75 10.53 -4.39 -24.31
N HIS A 76 11.84 -4.11 -24.33
CA HIS A 76 12.84 -4.71 -23.45
C HIS A 76 12.61 -4.42 -21.95
N THR A 77 12.06 -3.26 -21.56
CA THR A 77 11.80 -2.96 -20.14
C THR A 77 10.75 -3.90 -19.56
N LYS A 78 9.70 -4.22 -20.33
CA LYS A 78 8.65 -5.17 -19.94
C LYS A 78 9.14 -6.61 -19.90
N ILE A 79 10.10 -6.97 -20.76
CA ILE A 79 10.76 -8.28 -20.74
C ILE A 79 11.60 -8.43 -19.46
N LEU A 80 12.39 -7.40 -19.11
CA LEU A 80 13.26 -7.41 -17.94
C LEU A 80 12.50 -7.31 -16.60
N GLN A 81 11.34 -6.63 -16.58
CA GLN A 81 10.44 -6.57 -15.42
C GLN A 81 9.63 -7.86 -15.19
N ASN A 82 9.60 -8.79 -16.15
CA ASN A 82 8.83 -10.01 -15.99
C ASN A 82 9.51 -10.94 -14.96
N LYS A 83 8.86 -11.14 -13.80
CA LYS A 83 9.36 -12.05 -12.74
C LYS A 83 9.63 -13.47 -13.26
N TRP A 84 8.86 -13.95 -14.26
CA TRP A 84 9.09 -15.24 -14.88
C TRP A 84 10.41 -15.34 -15.65
N LEU A 85 10.90 -14.23 -16.23
CA LEU A 85 12.20 -14.21 -16.89
C LEU A 85 13.33 -14.49 -15.89
N TRP A 86 13.26 -13.89 -14.71
CA TRP A 86 14.21 -14.14 -13.62
C TRP A 86 14.12 -15.57 -13.09
N VAL A 87 12.92 -16.14 -12.97
CA VAL A 87 12.75 -17.56 -12.60
C VAL A 87 13.39 -18.48 -13.65
N VAL A 88 13.14 -18.24 -14.95
CA VAL A 88 13.74 -19.03 -16.04
C VAL A 88 15.28 -18.88 -16.06
N LEU A 89 15.80 -17.67 -15.83
CA LEU A 89 17.24 -17.41 -15.75
C LEU A 89 17.88 -18.18 -14.59
N VAL A 90 17.28 -18.13 -13.38
CA VAL A 90 17.76 -18.88 -12.21
C VAL A 90 17.69 -20.39 -12.44
N VAL A 91 16.60 -20.92 -13.02
CA VAL A 91 16.48 -22.35 -13.35
C VAL A 91 17.51 -22.78 -14.40
N ALA A 92 17.74 -21.97 -15.43
CA ALA A 92 18.77 -22.23 -16.45
C ALA A 92 20.19 -22.21 -15.85
N LEU A 93 20.47 -21.27 -14.94
CA LEU A 93 21.74 -21.17 -14.23
C LEU A 93 21.98 -22.41 -13.34
N LEU A 94 20.98 -22.81 -12.56
CA LEU A 94 21.04 -24.02 -11.73
C LEU A 94 21.23 -25.29 -12.59
N ALA A 95 20.57 -25.39 -13.74
CA ALA A 95 20.74 -26.50 -14.66
C ALA A 95 22.15 -26.54 -15.29
N THR A 96 22.72 -25.40 -15.67
CA THR A 96 24.10 -25.33 -16.19
C THR A 96 25.12 -25.68 -15.10
N VAL A 97 24.96 -25.20 -13.86
CA VAL A 97 25.82 -25.61 -12.73
C VAL A 97 25.69 -27.11 -12.45
N GLY A 98 24.46 -27.64 -12.45
CA GLY A 98 24.20 -29.07 -12.29
C GLY A 98 24.84 -29.96 -13.35
N PHE A 99 24.86 -29.48 -14.60
CA PHE A 99 25.47 -30.19 -15.74
C PHE A 99 27.00 -30.11 -15.75
N LEU A 100 27.58 -28.96 -15.36
CA LEU A 100 29.03 -28.74 -15.40
C LEU A 100 29.77 -29.26 -14.17
N PHE A 101 29.11 -29.35 -12.99
CA PHE A 101 29.72 -29.77 -11.72
C PHE A 101 29.10 -31.03 -11.08
N PRO A 102 28.79 -32.11 -11.84
CA PRO A 102 28.06 -33.27 -11.31
C PRO A 102 28.84 -34.04 -10.23
N ARG A 103 30.19 -33.91 -10.20
CA ARG A 103 31.06 -34.61 -9.24
C ARG A 103 31.02 -34.02 -7.82
N GLU A 104 30.86 -32.70 -7.69
CA GLU A 104 30.90 -32.00 -6.39
C GLU A 104 29.53 -31.97 -5.70
N ILE A 105 28.43 -31.93 -6.48
CA ILE A 105 27.06 -31.82 -5.95
C ILE A 105 26.66 -33.05 -5.11
N SER A 106 27.21 -34.23 -5.41
CA SER A 106 26.98 -35.45 -4.61
C SER A 106 27.53 -35.38 -3.18
N SER A 107 28.47 -34.46 -2.89
CA SER A 107 28.98 -34.18 -1.54
C SER A 107 27.96 -33.40 -0.70
N ILE A 108 27.34 -32.38 -1.31
CA ILE A 108 26.37 -31.48 -0.67
C ILE A 108 25.09 -32.24 -0.27
N GLY A 109 24.63 -33.18 -1.11
CA GLY A 109 23.41 -33.97 -0.84
C GLY A 109 23.42 -34.74 0.48
N LYS A 110 24.59 -35.20 0.96
CA LYS A 110 24.72 -35.94 2.22
C LYS A 110 24.53 -35.09 3.48
N ASN A 111 24.73 -33.77 3.40
CA ASN A 111 24.53 -32.88 4.55
C ASN A 111 23.06 -32.47 4.73
N ILE A 112 22.31 -32.36 3.63
CA ILE A 112 20.90 -31.94 3.66
C ILE A 112 19.99 -33.06 4.17
N SER A 113 20.24 -34.33 3.80
CA SER A 113 19.47 -35.48 4.32
C SER A 113 19.53 -35.58 5.85
N ASN A 114 20.70 -35.29 6.42
CA ASN A 114 20.91 -35.34 7.87
C ASN A 114 20.22 -34.17 8.60
N GLY A 115 20.16 -32.99 7.97
CA GLY A 115 19.43 -31.83 8.50
C GLY A 115 17.91 -32.00 8.51
N VAL A 116 17.34 -32.56 7.44
CA VAL A 116 15.88 -32.79 7.35
C VAL A 116 15.44 -33.95 8.25
N GLY A 117 16.26 -34.99 8.41
CA GLY A 117 16.01 -36.07 9.37
C GLY A 117 15.90 -35.57 10.83
N GLY A 118 16.73 -34.60 11.21
CA GLY A 118 16.69 -33.99 12.55
C GLY A 118 15.42 -33.19 12.85
N LEU A 119 14.83 -32.54 11.83
CA LEU A 119 13.62 -31.72 11.99
C LEU A 119 12.35 -32.53 12.30
N PHE A 120 12.26 -33.77 11.80
CA PHE A 120 11.12 -34.65 12.08
C PHE A 120 11.34 -35.55 13.30
N ALA A 121 12.59 -35.87 13.65
CA ALA A 121 12.90 -36.64 14.86
C ALA A 121 12.50 -35.91 16.16
N GLY A 122 12.63 -34.57 16.21
CA GLY A 122 12.31 -33.77 17.39
C GLY A 122 10.83 -33.67 17.77
N VAL A 123 9.91 -34.13 16.91
CA VAL A 123 8.46 -34.05 17.15
C VAL A 123 7.92 -35.25 17.94
N GLY A 124 8.66 -36.37 17.96
CA GLY A 124 8.26 -37.59 18.67
C GLY A 124 8.32 -37.49 20.20
N ASP A 125 9.34 -36.82 20.73
CA ASP A 125 9.60 -36.78 22.19
C ASP A 125 8.67 -35.83 22.97
N LEU A 126 8.00 -34.89 22.30
CA LEU A 126 7.12 -33.91 22.96
C LEU A 126 5.75 -34.49 23.36
N PHE A 127 5.39 -35.70 22.91
CA PHE A 127 4.06 -36.28 23.14
C PHE A 127 4.00 -37.38 24.22
N THR A 128 5.12 -37.72 24.85
CA THR A 128 5.23 -38.90 25.74
C THR A 128 5.58 -38.59 27.20
N ARG A 129 5.58 -37.32 27.62
CA ARG A 129 5.70 -36.96 29.05
C ARG A 129 4.33 -36.71 29.67
N PRO A 130 3.72 -37.68 30.38
CA PRO A 130 2.61 -37.39 31.28
C PRO A 130 3.14 -36.52 32.43
N THR A 131 2.81 -35.23 32.41
CA THR A 131 2.98 -34.37 33.58
C THR A 131 1.97 -34.81 34.64
N PRO A 132 2.40 -35.22 35.86
CA PRO A 132 1.46 -35.54 36.92
C PRO A 132 0.77 -34.26 37.38
N THR A 133 -0.50 -34.08 36.98
CA THR A 133 -1.35 -33.00 37.50
C THR A 133 -1.58 -33.20 38.99
N ALA A 134 -1.22 -32.21 39.80
CA ALA A 134 -1.52 -32.24 41.23
C ALA A 134 -3.03 -32.03 41.45
N THR A 135 -3.73 -33.09 41.87
CA THR A 135 -5.15 -33.03 42.23
C THR A 135 -5.34 -32.21 43.50
N LEU A 136 -5.99 -31.05 43.38
CA LEU A 136 -6.45 -30.28 44.54
C LEU A 136 -7.73 -30.92 45.13
N PRO A 137 -7.90 -30.92 46.47
CA PRO A 137 -9.10 -31.47 47.11
C PRO A 137 -10.35 -30.61 46.83
N PRO A 138 -11.56 -31.20 46.89
CA PRO A 138 -12.80 -30.51 46.52
C PRO A 138 -13.15 -29.38 47.50
N THR A 139 -13.40 -28.19 46.96
CA THR A 139 -13.93 -27.03 47.71
C THR A 139 -15.41 -27.22 48.01
N SER A 140 -15.81 -27.03 49.27
CA SER A 140 -17.21 -27.08 49.71
C SER A 140 -18.00 -25.83 49.32
N THR A 141 -19.16 -26.04 48.70
CA THR A 141 -20.13 -25.02 48.25
C THR A 141 -21.04 -24.51 49.41
N PRO A 142 -22.01 -23.61 49.19
CA PRO A 142 -21.97 -22.18 49.56
C PRO A 142 -22.85 -21.83 50.78
N THR A 143 -22.84 -20.55 51.23
CA THR A 143 -23.98 -19.92 51.95
C THR A 143 -24.00 -18.40 51.78
N ARG A 144 -25.21 -17.80 51.86
CA ARG A 144 -25.60 -16.43 51.49
C ARG A 144 -25.20 -15.32 52.48
N THR A 145 -24.93 -14.14 51.89
CA THR A 145 -25.49 -12.81 52.24
C THR A 145 -25.42 -12.25 53.68
N ALA A 146 -24.73 -11.11 53.85
CA ALA A 146 -25.27 -9.91 54.52
C ALA A 146 -24.53 -8.61 54.08
N LEU A 147 -25.24 -7.47 54.09
CA LEU A 147 -24.69 -6.09 54.11
C LEU A 147 -24.38 -5.68 55.58
N PRO A 148 -23.89 -4.46 55.93
CA PRO A 148 -23.36 -3.33 55.15
C PRO A 148 -21.83 -3.18 55.41
N ALA A 149 -21.11 -2.04 55.49
CA ALA A 149 -21.41 -0.59 55.47
C ALA A 149 -20.16 0.26 55.08
N ASP A 150 -20.33 1.59 55.06
CA ASP A 150 -19.42 2.71 55.42
C ASP A 150 -17.93 2.63 55.00
N GLU A 151 -17.45 3.52 54.11
CA GLU A 151 -17.02 4.92 54.37
C GLU A 151 -15.49 5.00 54.55
N HIS A 152 -14.79 5.42 53.50
CA HIS A 152 -13.70 6.38 53.68
C HIS A 152 -13.50 7.24 52.44
N THR A 153 -13.38 8.54 52.69
CA THR A 153 -13.25 9.62 51.71
C THR A 153 -11.84 9.70 51.09
N ASP A 154 -11.80 10.37 49.94
CA ASP A 154 -10.82 11.37 49.51
C ASP A 154 -9.67 11.06 48.52
N LEU A 155 -9.59 12.02 47.57
CA LEU A 155 -8.43 12.56 46.86
C LEU A 155 -7.65 11.66 45.88
N TYR A 156 -7.98 11.76 44.58
CA TYR A 156 -7.12 12.49 43.62
C TYR A 156 -7.78 12.75 42.24
N GLY A 157 -7.39 13.84 41.58
CA GLY A 157 -7.31 13.90 40.10
C GLY A 157 -8.55 14.36 39.31
N ASN A 158 -8.89 15.65 39.38
CA ASN A 158 -9.83 16.28 38.45
C ASN A 158 -9.18 16.53 37.07
N TYR A 159 -9.74 15.94 36.00
CA TYR A 159 -9.52 16.37 34.61
C TYR A 159 -10.88 16.54 33.93
N ASP A 160 -11.34 17.78 33.83
CA ASP A 160 -12.71 18.13 33.43
C ASP A 160 -12.97 17.88 31.93
N LEU A 161 -14.16 17.37 31.63
CA LEU A 161 -14.60 16.86 30.33
C LEU A 161 -15.40 17.92 29.56
N HIS A 162 -14.80 19.08 29.25
CA HIS A 162 -15.58 20.24 28.79
C HIS A 162 -15.03 21.03 27.58
N THR A 163 -14.86 20.39 26.42
CA THR A 163 -14.74 21.11 25.13
C THR A 163 -15.42 20.44 23.91
N HIS A 164 -16.57 19.77 24.09
CA HIS A 164 -17.30 19.14 22.97
C HIS A 164 -18.49 19.96 22.42
N GLN A 165 -18.45 21.29 22.54
CA GLN A 165 -19.63 22.14 22.29
C GLN A 165 -19.33 23.49 21.62
N ARG A 166 -18.47 23.49 20.59
CA ARG A 166 -18.15 24.68 19.77
C ARG A 166 -18.27 24.45 18.25
N ILE A 167 -19.33 23.74 17.83
CA ILE A 167 -19.62 23.48 16.40
C ILE A 167 -21.07 23.88 15.99
N HIS A 168 -22.03 23.99 16.92
CA HIS A 168 -23.44 24.30 16.60
C HIS A 168 -23.88 25.78 16.77
N ARG A 169 -22.97 26.77 16.67
CA ARG A 169 -23.34 28.19 16.89
C ARG A 169 -23.28 29.09 15.64
N ASP A 170 -22.71 28.64 14.53
CA ASP A 170 -22.53 29.51 13.35
C ASP A 170 -23.66 29.43 12.30
N GLU A 171 -24.61 28.50 12.43
CA GLU A 171 -25.69 28.29 11.44
C GLU A 171 -26.84 29.33 11.54
N HIS A 172 -26.94 30.09 12.63
CA HIS A 172 -28.06 31.01 12.88
C HIS A 172 -27.82 32.49 12.50
N ARG A 173 -26.75 32.81 11.75
CA ARG A 173 -26.39 34.20 11.42
C ARG A 173 -26.46 34.58 9.92
N HIS A 174 -27.22 33.84 9.11
CA HIS A 174 -27.37 34.12 7.66
C HIS A 174 -28.83 34.17 7.14
N GLN A 175 -29.81 34.45 8.01
CA GLN A 175 -31.24 34.61 7.62
C GLN A 175 -31.81 36.01 7.94
N HIS A 176 -31.00 37.08 7.92
CA HIS A 176 -31.48 38.42 8.29
C HIS A 176 -31.00 39.60 7.40
N PHE A 177 -30.72 39.30 6.14
CA PHE A 177 -30.66 40.20 4.96
C PHE A 177 -31.15 39.28 3.81
N ASP A 178 -32.14 39.60 2.98
CA ASP A 178 -32.61 40.91 2.50
C ASP A 178 -34.14 41.08 2.55
N GLY A 179 -34.61 42.31 2.73
CA GLY A 179 -36.00 42.71 2.55
C GLY A 179 -36.14 44.21 2.31
N HIS A 180 -36.85 44.59 1.23
CA HIS A 180 -37.05 45.96 0.70
C HIS A 180 -35.75 46.63 0.16
N THR A 181 -35.73 47.15 -1.07
CA THR A 181 -36.59 48.25 -1.56
C THR A 181 -36.80 48.30 -3.08
N HIS A 182 -37.97 48.86 -3.45
CA HIS A 182 -38.36 49.53 -4.71
C HIS A 182 -38.15 48.83 -6.07
#